data_AF-A0A938EJV6-F1
#
_entry.id   AF-A0A938EJV6-F1
#
_cell.length_a   1.000
_cell.length_b   1.000
_cell.length_c   1.000
_cell.angle_alpha   90.00
_cell.angle_beta   90.00
_cell.angle_gamma   90.00
#
_symmetry.space_group_name_H-M   'P 1'
#
loop_
_entity.id
_entity.type
_entity.pdbx_description
1 polymer ?
#
loop_
_entity_poly.entity_id
_entity_poly.type
_entity_poly.pdbx_seq_one_letter_code
_entity_poly.pdbx_strand_id
1 'polypeptide(L)'
;MSQDRATSGYIADRIDLTLECIRLHYLQGSRPGGASDNPLSSTLARWADFFELFEDFAGFVDFFLLDDLLAADGATIDFFLPFDGFTWWPLPRDAQEYAAYMGRTVSFVEARSDRMEAWVAGHRKGAEHTFALMG
;
A
#
# COMPACT_ATOMS: atom_id res chain seq x y z
N MET A 1 -4.06 13.74 15.69
CA MET A 1 -3.14 13.49 14.56
C MET A 1 -1.77 14.03 14.95
N SER A 2 -1.06 13.29 15.81
CA SER A 2 0.24 13.68 16.35
C SER A 2 1.37 13.18 15.46
N GLN A 3 2.31 14.07 15.20
CA GLN A 3 3.55 13.87 14.46
C GLN A 3 4.47 12.87 15.16
N ASP A 4 4.22 11.57 15.02
CA ASP A 4 5.31 10.59 15.06
C ASP A 4 5.95 10.61 13.68
N ARG A 5 6.93 11.50 13.45
CA ARG A 5 7.80 11.45 12.27
C ARG A 5 8.67 10.21 12.34
N ALA A 6 8.08 9.05 12.12
CA ALA A 6 8.81 7.88 11.66
C ALA A 6 8.97 7.98 10.14
N THR A 7 9.64 9.03 9.65
CA THR A 7 10.40 8.89 8.41
C THR A 7 11.52 7.92 8.74
N SER A 8 11.23 6.62 8.76
CA SER A 8 12.30 5.63 8.77
C SER A 8 13.10 5.90 7.50
N GLY A 9 14.40 6.15 7.65
CA GLY A 9 15.29 6.37 6.50
C GLY A 9 15.30 5.18 5.54
N TYR A 10 14.76 4.04 5.97
CA TYR A 10 14.55 2.80 5.22
C TYR A 10 13.32 2.82 4.30
N ILE A 11 12.36 3.72 4.50
CA ILE A 11 11.16 3.81 3.67
C ILE A 11 11.17 5.08 2.82
N ALA A 12 11.66 6.21 3.37
CA ALA A 12 11.82 7.47 2.65
C ALA A 12 10.57 7.87 1.82
N ASP A 13 9.39 7.74 2.43
CA ASP A 13 8.06 8.02 1.85
C ASP A 13 7.67 7.18 0.62
N ARG A 14 8.40 6.08 0.34
CA ARG A 14 8.04 5.11 -0.69
C ARG A 14 6.80 4.30 -0.31
N ILE A 15 5.75 4.46 -1.11
CA ILE A 15 4.45 3.81 -0.87
C ILE A 15 4.54 2.28 -1.04
N ASP A 16 5.36 1.79 -1.97
CA ASP A 16 5.57 0.36 -2.20
C ASP A 16 6.26 -0.33 -1.00
N LEU A 17 7.27 0.33 -0.40
CA LEU A 17 7.91 -0.14 0.83
C LEU A 17 6.97 -0.06 2.04
N THR A 18 6.14 0.97 2.11
CA THR A 18 5.10 1.10 3.15
C THR A 18 4.08 -0.03 3.05
N LEU A 19 3.63 -0.34 1.83
CA LEU A 19 2.67 -1.41 1.58
C LEU A 19 3.26 -2.78 1.91
N GLU A 20 4.55 -3.02 1.64
CA GLU A 20 5.24 -4.25 2.09
C GLU A 20 5.25 -4.38 3.61
N CYS A 21 5.48 -3.29 4.35
CA CYS A 21 5.42 -3.32 5.80
C CYS A 21 4.02 -3.71 6.31
N ILE A 22 2.97 -3.22 5.65
CA ILE A 22 1.57 -3.57 5.96
C ILE A 22 1.29 -5.03 5.60
N ARG A 23 1.76 -5.51 4.44
CA ARG A 23 1.64 -6.91 4.02
C ARG A 23 2.26 -7.85 5.05
N LEU A 24 3.48 -7.55 5.50
CA LEU A 24 4.17 -8.32 6.53
C LEU A 24 3.43 -8.31 7.87
N HIS A 25 2.76 -7.21 8.22
CA HIS A 25 1.93 -7.12 9.42
C HIS A 25 0.75 -8.12 9.37
N TYR A 26 0.04 -8.20 8.25
CA TYR A 26 -1.04 -9.20 8.08
C TYR A 26 -0.52 -10.64 8.05
N LEU A 27 0.65 -10.90 7.45
CA LEU A 27 1.21 -12.26 7.39
C LEU A 27 1.66 -12.81 8.75
N GLN A 28 2.11 -11.95 9.66
CA GLN A 28 2.65 -12.36 10.95
C GLN A 28 1.63 -12.27 12.10
N GLY A 29 0.51 -11.58 11.86
CA GLY A 29 -0.49 -11.21 12.85
C GLY A 29 0.01 -10.12 13.81
N SER A 30 -0.90 -9.55 14.61
CA SER A 30 -0.64 -8.45 15.57
C SER A 30 0.27 -8.80 16.76
N ARG A 31 1.08 -9.87 16.67
CA ARG A 31 1.94 -10.34 17.77
C ARG A 31 3.18 -9.45 17.92
N PRO A 32 3.42 -8.88 19.12
CA PRO A 32 4.66 -8.20 19.41
C PRO A 32 5.85 -9.15 19.26
N GLY A 33 6.85 -8.79 18.45
CA GLY A 33 8.07 -9.57 18.23
C GLY A 33 8.13 -10.35 16.91
N GLY A 34 7.12 -10.22 16.04
CA GLY A 34 7.19 -10.64 14.64
C GLY A 34 7.85 -9.57 13.77
N ALA A 35 8.77 -9.99 12.90
CA ALA A 35 9.62 -9.21 11.99
C ALA A 35 10.74 -8.44 12.68
N SER A 36 11.90 -9.08 12.84
CA SER A 36 13.16 -8.38 13.11
C SER A 36 13.49 -7.33 12.03
N ASP A 37 12.88 -7.42 10.85
CA ASP A 37 13.27 -6.67 9.65
C ASP A 37 12.17 -5.74 9.10
N ASN A 38 10.98 -5.64 9.74
CA ASN A 38 9.93 -4.70 9.30
C ASN A 38 10.11 -3.35 10.01
N PRO A 39 10.51 -2.28 9.30
CA PRO A 39 10.81 -0.98 9.92
C PRO A 39 9.60 -0.32 10.60
N LEU A 40 8.37 -0.75 10.28
CA LEU A 40 7.14 -0.21 10.86
C LEU A 40 6.45 -1.17 11.85
N SER A 41 7.04 -2.31 12.21
CA SER A 41 6.38 -3.33 13.06
C SER A 41 5.77 -2.74 14.34
N SER A 42 6.54 -1.93 15.10
CA SER A 42 6.05 -1.29 16.34
C SER A 42 4.98 -0.23 16.09
N THR A 43 5.05 0.49 14.97
CA THR A 43 4.04 1.49 14.61
C THR A 43 2.75 0.81 14.19
N LEU A 44 2.81 -0.21 13.34
CA LEU A 44 1.63 -0.94 12.88
C LEU A 44 0.95 -1.68 14.04
N ALA A 45 1.72 -2.30 14.94
CA ALA A 45 1.17 -2.97 16.13
C ALA A 45 0.40 -2.04 17.08
N ARG A 46 0.78 -0.75 17.17
CA ARG A 46 0.03 0.25 17.97
C ARG A 46 -1.35 0.57 17.39
N TRP A 47 -1.55 0.30 16.10
CA TRP A 47 -2.79 0.56 15.37
C TRP A 47 -3.41 -0.74 14.83
N ALA A 48 -3.13 -1.89 15.48
CA ALA A 48 -3.62 -3.19 15.03
C ALA A 48 -5.14 -3.22 14.84
N ASP A 49 -5.91 -2.66 15.78
CA ASP A 49 -7.37 -2.59 15.72
C ASP A 49 -7.89 -1.88 14.45
N PHE A 50 -7.12 -0.93 13.90
CA PHE A 50 -7.46 -0.29 12.63
C PHE A 50 -7.26 -1.23 11.44
N PHE A 51 -6.18 -2.02 11.43
CA PHE A 51 -5.91 -2.99 10.37
C PHE A 51 -6.90 -4.17 10.42
N GLU A 52 -7.36 -4.56 11.61
CA GLU A 52 -8.39 -5.60 11.75
C GLU A 52 -9.72 -5.26 11.05
N LEU A 53 -10.01 -3.96 10.81
CA LEU A 53 -11.21 -3.53 10.07
C LEU A 53 -11.27 -4.03 8.63
N PHE A 54 -10.13 -4.39 8.05
CA PHE A 54 -10.02 -4.83 6.66
C PHE A 54 -9.91 -6.35 6.53
N GLU A 55 -9.98 -7.08 7.64
CA GLU A 55 -9.88 -8.54 7.76
C GLU A 55 -8.49 -9.11 7.38
N ASP A 56 -8.01 -8.82 6.18
CA ASP A 56 -6.72 -9.26 5.67
C ASP A 56 -6.04 -8.22 4.75
N PHE A 57 -4.87 -8.58 4.22
CA PHE A 57 -4.12 -7.70 3.31
C PHE A 57 -4.89 -7.39 2.02
N ALA A 58 -5.64 -8.36 1.49
CA ALA A 58 -6.39 -8.15 0.25
C ALA A 58 -7.54 -7.17 0.48
N GLY A 59 -8.26 -7.27 1.60
CA GLY A 59 -9.29 -6.31 1.98
C GLY A 59 -8.72 -4.90 2.19
N PHE A 60 -7.50 -4.77 2.74
CA PHE A 60 -6.83 -3.48 2.86
C PHE A 60 -6.49 -2.88 1.48
N VAL A 61 -5.93 -3.69 0.58
CA VAL A 61 -5.59 -3.25 -0.78
C VAL A 61 -6.83 -2.82 -1.56
N ASP A 62 -7.90 -3.61 -1.50
CA ASP A 62 -9.15 -3.34 -2.20
C ASP A 62 -9.79 -2.05 -1.68
N PHE A 63 -9.89 -1.88 -0.35
CA PHE A 63 -10.48 -0.68 0.25
C PHE A 63 -9.76 0.61 -0.16
N PHE A 64 -8.43 0.59 -0.22
CA PHE A 64 -7.63 1.76 -0.59
C PHE A 64 -7.33 1.87 -2.08
N LEU A 65 -7.82 0.94 -2.91
CA LEU A 65 -7.59 0.86 -4.35
C LEU A 65 -6.09 0.86 -4.67
N LEU A 66 -5.35 -0.08 -4.07
CA LEU A 66 -3.88 -0.18 -4.19
C LEU A 66 -3.42 -1.36 -5.06
N ASP A 67 -4.31 -1.99 -5.81
CA ASP A 67 -3.99 -3.18 -6.62
C ASP A 67 -2.84 -2.94 -7.61
N ASP A 68 -2.69 -1.70 -8.10
CA ASP A 68 -1.66 -1.33 -9.07
C ASP A 68 -0.25 -1.25 -8.45
N LEU A 69 -0.11 -1.56 -7.15
CA LEU A 69 1.17 -1.82 -6.47
C LEU A 69 1.48 -3.32 -6.33
N LEU A 70 0.61 -4.20 -6.80
CA LEU A 70 0.79 -5.64 -6.71
C LEU A 70 1.33 -6.21 -8.02
N ALA A 71 2.15 -7.25 -7.90
CA ALA A 71 2.54 -8.09 -9.02
C ALA A 71 1.32 -8.88 -9.55
N ALA A 72 1.50 -9.55 -10.67
CA ALA A 72 0.43 -10.31 -11.34
C ALA A 72 -0.17 -11.44 -10.49
N ASP A 73 0.49 -11.86 -9.41
CA ASP A 73 -0.03 -12.85 -8.45
C ASP A 73 -1.05 -12.27 -7.47
N GLY A 74 -1.22 -10.94 -7.43
CA GLY A 74 -2.15 -10.25 -6.54
C GLY A 74 -1.77 -10.34 -5.05
N ALA A 75 -0.53 -10.73 -4.73
CA ALA A 75 -0.09 -10.91 -3.35
C ALA A 75 1.31 -10.36 -3.07
N THR A 76 2.16 -10.27 -4.09
CA THR A 76 3.52 -9.73 -3.97
C THR A 76 3.54 -8.26 -4.36
N ILE A 77 4.35 -7.44 -3.70
CA ILE A 77 4.51 -6.02 -4.06
C ILE A 77 5.35 -5.88 -5.34
N ASP A 78 4.88 -5.08 -6.28
CA ASP A 78 5.64 -4.65 -7.45
C ASP A 78 6.47 -3.40 -7.13
N PHE A 79 7.65 -3.61 -6.55
CA PHE A 79 8.49 -2.54 -6.02
C PHE A 79 9.03 -1.60 -7.09
N PHE A 80 9.07 -0.29 -6.82
CA PHE A 80 9.55 0.72 -7.76
C PHE A 80 11.06 0.64 -8.07
N LEU A 81 11.83 0.05 -7.17
CA LEU A 81 13.24 -0.29 -7.29
C LEU A 81 13.47 -1.70 -6.72
N PRO A 82 14.60 -2.38 -7.04
CA PRO A 82 14.92 -3.68 -6.46
C PRO A 82 14.79 -3.68 -4.94
N PHE A 83 14.06 -4.66 -4.41
CA PHE A 83 13.84 -4.83 -2.97
C PHE A 83 14.80 -5.85 -2.38
N ASP A 84 15.35 -5.52 -1.22
CA ASP A 84 16.44 -6.23 -0.57
C ASP A 84 16.13 -6.64 0.88
N GLY A 85 14.88 -6.49 1.31
CA GLY A 85 14.48 -6.80 2.70
C GLY A 85 14.76 -5.66 3.69
N PHE A 86 14.69 -4.40 3.25
CA PHE A 86 14.91 -3.20 4.08
C PHE A 86 16.34 -3.04 4.61
N THR A 87 17.33 -3.66 3.97
CA THR A 87 18.73 -3.61 4.45
C THR A 87 19.53 -2.43 3.87
N TRP A 88 19.03 -1.81 2.80
CA TRP A 88 19.77 -0.85 2.00
C TRP A 88 19.04 0.48 1.80
N TRP A 89 19.72 1.44 1.19
CA TRP A 89 19.20 2.81 1.03
C TRP A 89 18.01 2.81 0.06
N PRO A 90 16.84 3.35 0.44
CA PRO A 90 15.61 3.19 -0.34
C PRO A 90 15.50 4.14 -1.54
N LEU A 91 16.39 5.13 -1.65
CA LEU A 91 16.33 6.14 -2.72
C LEU A 91 17.24 5.77 -3.90
N PRO A 92 16.91 6.24 -5.11
CA PRO A 92 17.76 6.09 -6.29
C PRO A 92 19.20 6.56 -6.06
N ARG A 93 20.18 5.83 -6.60
CA ARG A 93 21.60 6.16 -6.50
C ARG A 93 22.10 7.09 -7.58
N ASP A 94 21.49 6.99 -8.76
CA ASP A 94 21.93 7.68 -9.96
C ASP A 94 20.72 8.17 -10.78
N ALA A 95 21.02 8.93 -11.83
CA ALA A 95 19.99 9.51 -12.69
C ALA A 95 19.14 8.47 -13.43
N GLN A 96 19.72 7.30 -13.73
CA GLN A 96 19.00 6.23 -14.44
C GLN A 96 17.99 5.57 -13.50
N GLU A 97 18.40 5.21 -12.29
CA GLU A 97 17.49 4.70 -11.26
C GLU A 97 16.43 5.73 -10.90
N TYR A 98 16.79 7.01 -10.84
CA TYR A 98 15.83 8.08 -10.56
C TYR A 98 14.77 8.17 -11.65
N ALA A 99 15.16 8.12 -12.92
CA ALA A 99 14.22 8.13 -14.04
C ALA A 99 13.30 6.90 -14.02
N ALA A 100 13.83 5.71 -13.73
CA ALA A 100 13.04 4.49 -13.61
C ALA A 100 12.05 4.57 -12.44
N TYR A 101 12.51 4.97 -11.26
CA TYR A 101 11.70 5.18 -10.07
C TYR A 101 10.56 6.18 -10.33
N MET A 102 10.87 7.33 -10.93
CA MET A 102 9.87 8.35 -11.26
C MET A 102 8.86 7.83 -12.29
N GLY A 103 9.30 7.09 -13.30
CA GLY A 103 8.41 6.46 -14.27
C GLY A 103 7.40 5.53 -13.59
N ARG A 104 7.87 4.63 -12.72
CA ARG A 104 6.99 3.69 -11.99
C ARG A 104 6.06 4.42 -11.02
N THR A 105 6.55 5.46 -10.35
CA THR A 105 5.73 6.28 -9.44
C THR A 105 4.58 6.96 -10.19
N VAL A 106 4.86 7.58 -11.34
CA VAL A 106 3.85 8.25 -12.18
C VAL A 106 2.84 7.23 -12.69
N SER A 107 3.31 6.10 -13.25
CA SER A 107 2.42 5.05 -13.75
C SER A 107 1.47 4.50 -12.67
N PHE A 108 1.96 4.32 -11.44
CA PHE A 108 1.10 3.93 -10.31
C PHE A 108 0.01 4.98 -10.02
N VAL A 109 0.37 6.27 -9.96
CA VAL A 109 -0.58 7.35 -9.68
C VAL A 109 -1.65 7.44 -10.77
N GLU A 110 -1.27 7.30 -12.04
CA GLU A 110 -2.19 7.29 -13.18
C GLU A 110 -3.13 6.08 -13.12
N ALA A 111 -2.60 4.86 -12.96
CA ALA A 111 -3.41 3.64 -12.88
C ALA A 111 -4.42 3.67 -11.73
N ARG A 112 -3.99 4.15 -10.54
CA ARG A 112 -4.89 4.31 -9.40
C ARG A 112 -5.95 5.38 -9.64
N SER A 113 -5.63 6.46 -10.36
CA SER A 113 -6.61 7.49 -10.72
C SER A 113 -7.69 6.90 -11.62
N ASP A 114 -7.32 6.13 -12.64
CA ASP A 114 -8.26 5.42 -13.51
C ASP A 114 -9.14 4.44 -12.72
N ARG A 115 -8.55 3.71 -11.77
CA ARG A 115 -9.28 2.80 -10.87
C ARG A 115 -10.28 3.54 -10.00
N MET A 116 -9.91 4.69 -9.45
CA MET A 116 -10.82 5.54 -8.67
C MET A 116 -11.99 6.05 -9.53
N GLU A 117 -11.72 6.49 -10.76
CA GLU A 117 -12.77 6.91 -11.70
C GLU A 117 -13.74 5.77 -12.02
N ALA A 118 -13.21 4.57 -12.30
CA ALA A 118 -14.01 3.38 -12.56
C ALA A 118 -14.85 2.98 -11.33
N TRP A 119 -14.25 3.02 -10.13
CA TRP A 119 -14.94 2.72 -8.87
C TRP A 119 -16.10 3.69 -8.63
N VAL A 120 -15.88 5.00 -8.79
CA VAL A 120 -16.92 6.03 -8.65
C VAL A 120 -18.04 5.81 -9.67
N ALA A 121 -17.71 5.51 -10.93
CA ALA A 121 -18.69 5.25 -11.97
C ALA A 121 -19.54 3.99 -11.69
N GLY A 122 -18.93 2.93 -11.14
CA GLY A 122 -19.63 1.71 -10.74
C GLY A 122 -20.56 1.93 -9.53
N HIS A 123 -20.09 2.65 -8.51
CA HIS A 123 -20.85 2.86 -7.27
C HIS A 123 -21.99 3.88 -7.43
N ARG A 124 -21.84 4.90 -8.28
CA ARG A 124 -22.96 5.81 -8.62
C ARG A 124 -24.12 5.08 -9.29
N LYS A 125 -23.83 4.12 -10.18
CA LYS A 125 -24.86 3.31 -10.85
C LYS A 125 -25.60 2.37 -9.89
N GLY A 126 -24.91 1.83 -8.88
CA GLY A 126 -25.53 1.01 -7.83
C GLY A 126 -26.53 1.78 -6.97
N ALA A 127 -26.20 3.03 -6.61
CA ALA A 127 -27.09 3.91 -5.85
C ALA A 127 -28.34 4.34 -6.65
N GLU A 128 -28.19 4.63 -7.94
CA GLU A 128 -29.33 4.98 -8.82
C GLU A 128 -30.27 3.78 -9.06
N HIS A 129 -29.73 2.56 -9.19
CA HIS A 129 -30.54 1.35 -9.37
C HIS A 129 -31.30 0.93 -8.09
N THR A 130 -30.78 1.26 -6.90
CA THR A 130 -31.46 0.99 -5.63
C THR A 130 -32.61 1.99 -5.39
N PHE A 131 -32.47 3.24 -5.85
CA PHE A 131 -33.54 4.25 -5.79
C PHE A 131 -34.68 3.96 -6.78
N ALA A 132 -34.37 3.36 -7.95
CA ALA A 132 -35.36 2.99 -8.96
C ALA A 132 -36.21 1.75 -8.60
N LEU A 133 -35.78 0.91 -7.66
CA LEU A 133 -36.51 -0.28 -7.21
C LEU A 133 -37.35 -0.03 -5.93
N MET A 134 -37.23 1.16 -5.33
CA MET A 134 -37.95 1.58 -4.13
C MET A 134 -39.10 2.58 -4.41
N GLY A 135 -39.38 2.89 -5.67
CA GLY A 135 -40.52 3.70 -6.12
C GLY A 135 -41.48 2.92 -6.99
#